data_AF-A0A1X9T0X3-F1
#
_entry.id   AF-A0A1X9T0X3-F1
#
_cell.length_a   1.000
_cell.length_b   1.000
_cell.length_c   1.000
_cell.angle_alpha   90.00
_cell.angle_beta   90.00
_cell.angle_gamma   90.00
#
_symmetry.space_group_name_H-M   'P 1'
#
loop_
_entity.id
_entity.type
_entity.pdbx_description
1 polymer ?
#
loop_
_entity_poly.entity_id
_entity_poly.type
_entity_poly.pdbx_seq_one_letter_code
_entity_poly.pdbx_strand_id
1 'polypeptide(L)'
;MKEKTIKIATAYGILKIGDTDLDVSVLDNGDRVITHSAVFRTLGREPRGNARIDQIPAFMDEKNLQSSISSDLQCLIKRVPYNKE
;
A
#
# COMPACT_ATOMS: atom_id res chain seq x y z
N MET A 1 -0.46 -27.63 -7.29
CA MET A 1 0.10 -26.26 -7.32
C MET A 1 -1.06 -25.31 -7.53
N LYS A 2 -1.33 -24.36 -6.60
CA LYS A 2 -2.41 -23.37 -6.82
C LYS A 2 -1.89 -22.32 -7.79
N GLU A 3 -2.55 -22.16 -8.93
CA GLU A 3 -2.31 -21.01 -9.82
C GLU A 3 -2.52 -19.74 -9.01
N LYS A 4 -1.49 -18.90 -8.96
CA LYS A 4 -1.59 -17.59 -8.32
C LYS A 4 -2.21 -16.65 -9.34
N THR A 5 -3.53 -16.52 -9.32
CA THR A 5 -4.24 -15.54 -10.12
C THR A 5 -3.70 -14.15 -9.77
N ILE A 6 -3.10 -13.49 -10.76
CA ILE A 6 -2.60 -12.11 -10.61
C ILE A 6 -3.82 -11.20 -10.75
N LYS A 7 -4.02 -10.31 -9.78
CA LYS A 7 -5.12 -9.33 -9.80
C LYS A 7 -4.88 -8.28 -10.87
N ILE A 8 -5.95 -7.71 -11.44
CA ILE A 8 -5.89 -6.63 -12.43
C ILE A 8 -6.45 -5.35 -11.83
N ALA A 9 -5.80 -4.21 -12.07
CA ALA A 9 -6.36 -2.90 -11.71
C ALA A 9 -7.28 -2.39 -12.83
N THR A 10 -8.57 -2.24 -12.51
CA THR A 10 -9.64 -1.88 -13.45
C THR A 10 -10.02 -0.40 -13.40
N ALA A 11 -9.60 0.32 -12.34
CA ALA A 11 -9.81 1.75 -12.23
C ALA A 11 -8.71 2.44 -11.43
N TYR A 12 -8.54 3.73 -11.68
CA TYR A 12 -7.59 4.61 -11.01
C TYR A 12 -8.29 5.87 -10.53
N GLY A 13 -7.89 6.39 -9.38
CA GLY A 13 -8.46 7.62 -8.85
C GLY A 13 -7.65 8.21 -7.72
N ILE A 14 -8.18 9.29 -7.16
CA ILE A 14 -7.58 10.03 -6.05
C ILE A 14 -8.48 9.85 -4.82
N LEU A 15 -7.89 9.39 -3.72
CA LEU A 15 -8.52 9.36 -2.41
C LEU A 15 -8.09 10.60 -1.62
N LYS A 16 -9.06 11.41 -1.20
CA LYS A 16 -8.82 12.57 -0.35
C LYS A 16 -8.73 12.13 1.12
N ILE A 17 -7.61 12.43 1.77
CA ILE A 17 -7.37 12.17 3.19
C ILE A 17 -6.93 13.48 3.85
N GLY A 18 -7.84 14.10 4.61
CA GLY A 18 -7.64 15.44 5.14
C GLY A 18 -7.39 16.42 3.99
N ASP A 19 -6.27 17.14 4.05
CA ASP A 19 -5.84 18.11 3.03
C ASP A 19 -4.94 17.51 1.95
N THR A 20 -4.86 16.17 1.89
CA THR A 20 -3.92 15.47 1.02
C THR A 20 -4.63 14.55 0.02
N ASP A 21 -4.03 14.40 -1.15
CA ASP A 21 -4.53 13.59 -2.26
C ASP A 21 -3.63 12.36 -2.44
N LEU A 22 -4.23 11.17 -2.45
CA LEU A 22 -3.52 9.88 -2.55
C LEU A 22 -3.98 9.09 -3.78
N ASP A 23 -3.03 8.69 -4.62
CA ASP A 23 -3.34 7.84 -5.78
C ASP A 23 -3.77 6.44 -5.32
N VAL A 24 -4.91 5.97 -5.83
CA VAL A 24 -5.48 4.65 -5.54
C VAL A 24 -5.76 3.91 -6.84
N SER A 25 -5.44 2.62 -6.87
CA SER A 25 -5.90 1.69 -7.90
C SER A 25 -6.96 0.76 -7.32
N VAL A 26 -8.04 0.51 -8.07
CA VAL A 26 -9.09 -0.44 -7.72
C VAL A 26 -8.85 -1.72 -8.50
N LEU A 27 -8.80 -2.85 -7.80
CA LEU A 27 -8.60 -4.17 -8.41
C LEU A 27 -9.94 -4.79 -8.84
N ASP A 28 -9.87 -5.79 -9.72
CA ASP A 28 -10.98 -6.60 -10.22
C ASP A 28 -11.92 -7.16 -9.14
N ASN A 29 -11.38 -7.46 -7.96
CA ASN A 29 -12.13 -7.94 -6.79
C ASN A 29 -12.70 -6.81 -5.90
N GLY A 30 -12.53 -5.55 -6.29
CA GLY A 30 -12.95 -4.37 -5.54
C GLY A 30 -11.95 -3.86 -4.49
N ASP A 31 -10.81 -4.55 -4.29
CA ASP A 31 -9.77 -4.07 -3.36
C ASP A 31 -9.18 -2.75 -3.84
N ARG A 32 -8.92 -1.84 -2.89
CA ARG A 32 -8.22 -0.58 -3.15
C ARG A 32 -6.78 -0.70 -2.69
N VAL A 33 -5.84 -0.49 -3.60
CA VAL A 33 -4.41 -0.55 -3.32
C VAL A 33 -3.74 0.79 -3.58
N ILE A 34 -2.75 1.10 -2.76
CA ILE A 34 -1.93 2.30 -2.84
C ILE A 34 -0.48 1.92 -3.07
N THR A 35 0.29 2.82 -3.67
CA THR A 35 1.73 2.61 -3.82
C THR A 35 2.48 3.21 -2.65
N HIS A 36 3.60 2.57 -2.30
CA HIS A 36 4.53 3.09 -1.30
C HIS A 36 4.98 4.54 -1.62
N SER A 37 5.29 4.80 -2.89
CA SER A 37 5.71 6.14 -3.35
C SER A 37 4.61 7.18 -3.24
N ALA A 38 3.34 6.81 -3.47
CA ALA A 38 2.22 7.73 -3.31
C ALA A 38 2.13 8.23 -1.86
N VAL A 39 2.25 7.33 -0.86
CA VAL A 39 2.21 7.74 0.56
C VAL A 39 3.31 8.74 0.90
N PHE A 40 4.55 8.48 0.49
CA PHE A 40 5.66 9.41 0.75
C PHE A 40 5.44 10.76 0.10
N ARG A 41 5.02 10.78 -1.17
CA ARG A 41 4.74 12.01 -1.92
C ARG A 41 3.61 12.81 -1.28
N THR A 42 2.51 12.15 -0.91
CA THR A 42 1.35 12.76 -0.24
C THR A 42 1.72 13.36 1.13
N LEU A 43 2.71 12.78 1.82
CA LEU A 43 3.26 13.31 3.08
C LEU A 43 4.39 14.34 2.89
N GLY A 44 4.70 14.75 1.66
CA GLY A 44 5.77 15.72 1.37
C GLY A 44 7.18 15.19 1.68
N ARG A 45 7.39 13.87 1.59
CA ARG A 45 8.67 13.21 1.89
C ARG A 45 9.24 12.51 0.66
N GLU A 46 10.57 12.43 0.59
CA GLU A 46 11.22 11.60 -0.42
C GLU A 46 11.00 10.10 -0.12
N PRO A 47 10.77 9.26 -1.15
CA PRO A 47 10.65 7.82 -0.97
C PRO A 47 11.91 7.24 -0.33
N ARG A 48 11.77 6.52 0.79
CA ARG A 48 12.88 5.75 1.36
C ARG A 48 13.06 4.43 0.61
N GLY A 49 14.32 4.09 0.31
CA GLY A 49 14.67 3.01 -0.60
C GLY A 49 14.32 1.60 -0.11
N ASN A 50 14.25 1.35 1.20
CA ASN A 50 13.97 0.01 1.74
C ASN A 50 13.25 0.06 3.09
N ALA A 51 12.31 -0.87 3.30
CA ALA A 51 11.79 -1.17 4.62
C ALA A 51 12.77 -2.07 5.38
N ARG A 52 12.86 -1.90 6.69
CA ARG A 52 13.67 -2.71 7.61
C ARG A 52 13.07 -4.09 7.87
N ILE A 53 11.74 -4.20 7.73
CA ILE A 53 10.98 -5.42 7.98
C ILE A 53 10.29 -5.81 6.66
N ASP A 54 10.44 -7.06 6.24
CA ASP A 54 9.79 -7.56 5.04
C ASP A 54 8.26 -7.45 5.16
N GLN A 55 7.60 -7.17 4.04
CA GLN A 55 6.15 -6.91 3.93
C GLN A 55 5.61 -5.69 4.69
N ILE A 56 6.40 -5.02 5.53
CA ILE A 56 5.98 -3.76 6.17
C ILE A 56 6.42 -2.58 5.30
N PRO A 57 5.53 -1.63 4.99
CA PRO A 57 5.93 -0.40 4.28
C PRO A 57 6.95 0.42 5.09
N ALA A 58 7.91 1.07 4.43
CA ALA A 58 8.97 1.82 5.12
C ALA A 58 8.49 3.07 5.88
N PHE A 59 7.22 3.47 5.70
CA PHE A 59 6.58 4.52 6.50
C PHE A 59 5.92 3.98 7.79
N MET A 60 5.89 2.65 7.98
CA MET A 60 5.29 1.98 9.14
C MET A 60 6.29 1.14 9.95
N ASP A 61 7.53 1.01 9.50
CA ASP A 61 8.51 0.08 10.07
C ASP A 61 9.30 0.63 11.26
N GLU A 62 8.99 1.86 11.71
CA GLU A 62 9.66 2.46 12.84
C GLU A 62 9.30 1.80 14.17
N LYS A 63 10.29 1.66 15.06
CA LYS A 63 10.18 0.86 16.30
C LYS A 63 8.99 1.26 17.18
N ASN A 64 8.68 2.55 17.23
CA ASN A 64 7.58 3.10 18.02
C ASN A 64 6.20 2.82 17.40
N LEU A 65 6.12 2.49 16.11
CA LEU A 65 4.88 2.17 15.42
C LEU A 65 4.57 0.67 15.45
N GLN A 66 5.58 -0.20 15.61
CA GLN A 66 5.42 -1.65 15.55
C GLN A 66 4.40 -2.19 16.58
N SER A 67 4.39 -1.64 17.79
CA SER A 67 3.41 -2.01 18.84
C SER A 67 1.97 -1.62 18.49
N SER A 68 1.79 -0.70 17.54
CA SER A 68 0.47 -0.24 17.08
C SER A 68 -0.03 -1.03 15.85
N ILE A 69 0.79 -1.92 15.29
CA ILE A 69 0.41 -2.74 14.13
C ILE A 69 -0.38 -3.97 14.62
N SER A 70 -1.70 -3.84 14.65
CA SER A 70 -2.61 -4.95 14.95
C SER A 70 -2.53 -6.07 13.91
N SER A 71 -2.99 -7.26 14.27
CA SER A 71 -3.07 -8.41 13.35
C SER A 71 -3.89 -8.11 12.09
N ASP A 72 -4.96 -7.32 12.22
CA ASP A 72 -5.78 -6.90 11.08
C ASP A 72 -4.99 -5.99 10.14
N LEU A 73 -4.22 -5.06 10.69
CA LEU A 73 -3.35 -4.18 9.91
C LEU A 73 -2.26 -4.99 9.21
N GLN A 74 -1.70 -6.01 9.85
CA GLN A 74 -0.72 -6.93 9.22
C GLN A 74 -1.30 -7.66 8.01
N CYS A 75 -2.61 -7.95 8.00
CA CYS A 75 -3.27 -8.55 6.83
C CYS A 75 -3.40 -7.56 5.67
N LEU A 76 -3.63 -6.27 5.96
CA LEU A 76 -3.86 -5.23 4.96
C LEU A 76 -2.57 -4.67 4.33
N ILE A 77 -1.47 -4.61 5.08
CA ILE A 77 -0.22 -3.96 4.61
C ILE A 77 0.66 -4.84 3.70
N LYS A 78 0.29 -6.12 3.50
CA LYS A 78 1.04 -7.05 2.67
C LYS A 78 1.07 -6.57 1.22
N ARG A 79 2.21 -6.76 0.55
CA ARG A 79 2.35 -6.39 -0.85
C ARG A 79 1.41 -7.24 -1.72
N VAL A 80 0.61 -6.55 -2.53
CA VAL A 80 -0.28 -7.18 -3.50
C VAL A 80 0.32 -7.01 -4.90
N PRO A 81 0.80 -8.10 -5.54
CA PRO A 81 1.18 -8.03 -6.94
C PRO A 81 -0.08 -7.93 -7.81
N TYR A 82 -0.10 -6.96 -8.72
CA TYR A 82 -1.19 -6.76 -9.68
C TYR A 82 -0.65 -6.21 -11.00
N ASN A 83 -1.40 -6.41 -12.08
CA ASN A 83 -1.12 -5.82 -13.38
C ASN A 83 -2.03 -4.62 -13.62
N LYS A 84 -1.51 -3.62 -14.33
CA LYS A 84 -2.35 -2.57 -14.92
C LYS A 84 -3.08 -3.16 -16.13
N GLU A 85 -4.36 -2.84 -16.26
CA GLU A 85 -5.14 -3.13 -17.47
C GLU A 85 -4.59 -2.36 -18.68
#